data_AF-A0A2W4SLS7-F1
#
_entry.id   AF-A0A2W4SLS7-F1
#
_cell.length_a   1.000
_cell.length_b   1.000
_cell.length_c   1.000
_cell.angle_alpha   90.00
_cell.angle_beta   90.00
_cell.angle_gamma   90.00
#
_symmetry.space_group_name_H-M   'P 1'
#
loop_
_entity.id
_entity.type
_entity.pdbx_description
1 polymer ?
#
loop_
_entity_poly.entity_id
_entity_poly.type
_entity_poly.pdbx_seq_one_letter_code
_entity_poly.pdbx_strand_id
1 'polypeptide(L)'
;MARGVKFWHGDMVANTVFPLENNYSQANKADQGICTAAALAWCRASLKLGRFVNSWAEIGTTVHNLNIVMATLRHLDANPVAQCELAGVRALGGDRTCAGIEEAMTNIKPSEYGIGLFWNSYHTMAFGYSHLQKDFFDMNYGLFRSKYTAGIKAKVQELYGDDIIGYRLIGKL
;
A
#
# COMPACT_ATOMS: atom_id res chain seq x y z
N MET A 1 11.31 34.64 -29.16
CA MET A 1 11.13 34.58 -27.70
C MET A 1 10.36 33.31 -27.34
N ALA A 2 11.05 32.21 -27.06
CA ALA A 2 10.41 30.99 -26.57
C ALA A 2 10.26 31.12 -25.05
N ARG A 3 9.02 31.24 -24.56
CA ARG A 3 8.72 31.18 -23.13
C ARG A 3 8.90 29.73 -22.68
N GLY A 4 10.04 29.45 -22.06
CA GLY A 4 10.29 28.18 -21.39
C GLY A 4 9.26 27.98 -20.29
N VAL A 5 8.39 27.00 -20.46
CA VAL A 5 7.48 26.54 -19.41
C VAL A 5 8.35 25.85 -18.36
N LYS A 6 8.70 26.58 -17.29
CA LYS A 6 9.21 25.98 -16.06
C LYS A 6 8.06 25.18 -15.43
N PHE A 7 7.99 23.89 -15.73
CA PHE A 7 7.22 22.96 -14.92
C PHE A 7 7.84 22.97 -13.51
N TRP A 8 7.07 23.43 -12.53
CA TRP A 8 7.44 23.41 -11.12
C TRP A 8 7.45 21.95 -10.64
N HIS A 9 8.62 21.32 -10.64
CA HIS A 9 8.80 19.92 -10.23
C HIS A 9 8.86 19.72 -8.70
N GLY A 10 8.87 20.80 -7.91
CA GLY A 10 9.06 20.74 -6.45
C GLY A 10 7.92 20.05 -5.69
N ASP A 11 6.68 20.11 -6.19
CA ASP A 11 5.51 19.63 -5.44
C ASP A 11 4.98 18.26 -5.89
N MET A 12 5.57 17.66 -6.93
CA MET A 12 5.10 16.36 -7.46
C MET A 12 5.86 15.17 -6.88
N VAL A 13 6.83 15.36 -5.98
CA VAL A 13 7.62 14.26 -5.44
C VAL A 13 6.93 13.64 -4.22
N ALA A 14 7.06 12.32 -4.05
CA ALA A 14 6.65 11.65 -2.82
C ALA A 14 7.77 11.76 -1.78
N ASN A 15 7.45 12.28 -0.60
CA ASN A 15 8.37 12.38 0.52
C ASN A 15 8.23 11.14 1.41
N THR A 16 9.35 10.65 1.92
CA THR A 16 9.34 9.61 2.97
C THR A 16 8.77 10.20 4.25
N VAL A 17 7.71 9.59 4.79
CA VAL A 17 7.11 9.93 6.09
C VAL A 17 7.83 9.18 7.20
N PHE A 18 8.02 7.88 7.02
CA PHE A 18 8.92 7.08 7.83
C PHE A 18 9.57 6.01 6.95
N PRO A 19 10.89 5.81 7.06
CA PRO A 19 11.56 4.75 6.32
C PRO A 19 11.30 3.40 6.98
N LEU A 20 11.34 2.34 6.18
CA LEU A 20 11.70 1.01 6.66
C LEU A 20 13.08 0.73 6.08
N GLU A 21 14.12 0.99 6.87
CA GLU A 21 15.49 0.60 6.50
C GLU A 21 15.62 -0.88 6.79
N ASN A 22 15.52 -1.70 5.74
CA ASN A 22 15.59 -3.14 5.92
C ASN A 22 17.01 -3.56 6.35
N ASN A 23 17.16 -3.96 7.62
CA ASN A 23 18.26 -4.80 8.11
C ASN A 23 17.73 -6.19 8.50
N TYR A 24 16.67 -6.65 7.84
CA TYR A 24 15.97 -7.89 8.15
C TYR A 24 16.17 -8.85 6.98
N SER A 25 17.40 -9.35 6.85
CA SER A 25 17.68 -10.55 6.08
C SER A 25 17.15 -11.76 6.85
N GLN A 26 16.07 -12.39 6.38
CA GLN A 26 15.98 -13.84 6.50
C GLN A 26 16.98 -14.40 5.51
N ALA A 27 18.19 -14.66 6.02
CA ALA A 27 19.09 -15.58 5.38
C ALA A 27 18.29 -16.82 4.94
N ASN A 28 18.18 -17.01 3.62
CA ASN A 28 17.45 -18.05 2.89
C ASN A 28 16.03 -17.70 2.44
N LYS A 29 15.91 -17.09 1.25
CA LYS A 29 14.96 -17.35 0.14
C LYS A 29 13.47 -17.66 0.43
N ALA A 30 12.98 -17.46 1.65
CA ALA A 30 11.58 -17.53 2.09
C ALA A 30 11.03 -16.14 2.51
N ASP A 31 11.86 -15.13 2.29
CA ASP A 31 11.82 -13.76 2.83
C ASP A 31 10.80 -12.81 2.16
N GLN A 32 9.79 -13.37 1.48
CA GLN A 32 8.73 -12.65 0.75
C GLN A 32 7.37 -12.72 1.47
N GLY A 33 7.38 -12.81 2.81
CA GLY A 33 6.20 -13.26 3.54
C GLY A 33 5.17 -12.21 3.86
N ILE A 34 5.55 -11.20 4.66
CA ILE A 34 4.59 -10.46 5.47
C ILE A 34 3.98 -9.23 4.79
N CYS A 35 4.29 -8.97 3.52
CA CYS A 35 3.86 -7.75 2.82
C CYS A 35 2.34 -7.58 2.82
N THR A 36 1.57 -8.65 2.58
CA THR A 36 0.11 -8.63 2.63
C THR A 36 -0.39 -8.34 4.05
N ALA A 37 0.16 -9.01 5.07
CA ALA A 37 -0.20 -8.77 6.47
C ALA A 37 0.11 -7.34 6.92
N ALA A 38 1.27 -6.80 6.52
CA ALA A 38 1.69 -5.45 6.83
C ALA A 38 0.79 -4.40 6.16
N ALA A 39 0.51 -4.58 4.87
CA ALA A 39 -0.35 -3.67 4.11
C ALA A 39 -1.78 -3.65 4.69
N LEU A 40 -2.34 -4.82 5.03
CA LEU A 40 -3.63 -4.92 5.71
C LEU A 40 -3.61 -4.27 7.10
N ALA A 41 -2.54 -4.46 7.88
CA ALA A 41 -2.39 -3.82 9.18
C ALA A 41 -2.36 -2.29 9.08
N TRP A 42 -1.66 -1.74 8.08
CA TRP A 42 -1.67 -0.30 7.79
C TRP A 42 -3.06 0.19 7.40
N CYS A 43 -3.79 -0.54 6.54
CA CYS A 43 -5.18 -0.21 6.18
C CYS A 43 -6.07 -0.19 7.42
N ARG A 44 -6.01 -1.23 8.26
CA ARG A 44 -6.81 -1.32 9.49
C ARG A 44 -6.55 -0.14 10.41
N ALA A 45 -5.29 0.16 10.68
CA ALA A 45 -4.90 1.25 11.58
C ALA A 45 -5.38 2.60 11.04
N SER A 46 -5.23 2.84 9.73
CA SER A 46 -5.69 4.08 9.08
C SER A 46 -7.21 4.23 9.13
N LEU A 47 -7.95 3.15 8.87
CA LEU A 47 -9.40 3.12 8.97
C LEU A 47 -9.90 3.35 10.40
N LYS A 48 -9.25 2.73 11.39
CA LYS A 48 -9.59 2.88 12.81
C LYS A 48 -9.37 4.31 13.31
N LEU A 49 -8.28 4.95 12.89
CA LEU A 49 -7.96 6.33 13.28
C LEU A 49 -8.76 7.39 12.50
N GLY A 50 -9.38 7.03 11.37
CA GLY A 50 -10.02 7.99 10.47
C GLY A 50 -9.01 8.92 9.76
N ARG A 51 -7.72 8.59 9.80
CA ARG A 51 -6.62 9.28 9.12
C ARG A 51 -5.53 8.28 8.76
N PHE A 52 -4.71 8.60 7.76
CA PHE A 52 -3.55 7.77 7.43
C PHE A 52 -2.51 7.78 8.56
N VAL A 53 -1.94 6.61 8.79
CA VAL A 53 -0.89 6.38 9.79
C VAL A 53 0.40 7.09 9.41
N ASN A 54 1.14 7.62 10.38
CA ASN A 54 2.37 8.39 10.18
C ASN A 54 3.63 7.73 10.78
N SER A 55 3.51 6.58 11.42
CA SER A 55 4.66 5.86 11.99
C SER A 55 4.40 4.36 12.09
N TRP A 56 5.46 3.58 12.22
CA TRP A 56 5.34 2.14 12.51
C TRP A 56 4.59 1.87 13.82
N ALA A 57 4.84 2.68 14.85
CA ALA A 57 4.19 2.54 16.16
C ALA A 57 2.66 2.72 16.06
N GLU A 58 2.20 3.63 15.20
CA GLU A 58 0.77 3.87 14.97
C GLU A 58 0.07 2.70 14.23
N ILE A 59 0.80 1.83 13.53
CA ILE A 59 0.22 0.60 12.95
C ILE A 59 -0.20 -0.35 14.08
N GLY A 60 0.45 -0.27 15.26
CA GLY A 60 0.06 -1.01 16.45
C GLY A 60 0.27 -2.52 16.32
N THR A 61 1.31 -2.95 15.62
CA THR A 61 1.68 -4.36 15.46
C THR A 61 3.19 -4.56 15.52
N THR A 62 3.61 -5.80 15.74
CA THR A 62 5.02 -6.21 15.73
C THR A 62 5.28 -7.11 14.53
N VAL A 63 6.55 -7.23 14.11
CA VAL A 63 6.95 -8.16 13.05
C VAL A 63 6.59 -9.61 13.41
N HIS A 64 6.73 -9.99 14.68
CA HIS A 64 6.33 -11.32 15.15
C HIS A 64 4.83 -11.57 14.91
N ASN A 65 3.99 -10.59 15.25
CA ASN A 65 2.55 -10.68 15.01
C ASN A 65 2.24 -10.73 13.50
N LEU A 66 2.93 -9.94 12.68
CA LEU A 66 2.76 -9.97 11.23
C LEU A 66 3.12 -11.32 10.62
N ASN A 67 4.17 -11.99 11.12
CA ASN A 67 4.52 -13.34 10.68
C ASN A 67 3.44 -14.36 11.06
N ILE A 68 2.89 -14.30 12.29
CA ILE A 68 1.79 -15.16 12.73
C ILE A 68 0.55 -14.95 11.85
N VAL A 69 0.19 -13.68 11.62
CA VAL A 69 -0.95 -13.32 10.77
C VAL A 69 -0.72 -13.83 9.35
N MET A 70 0.47 -13.61 8.79
CA MET A 70 0.76 -14.05 7.43
C MET A 70 0.72 -15.58 7.27
N ALA A 71 1.25 -16.33 8.25
CA ALA A 71 1.14 -17.79 8.24
C ALA A 71 -0.32 -18.24 8.12
N THR A 72 -1.24 -17.51 8.76
CA THR A 72 -2.68 -17.78 8.67
C THR A 72 -3.26 -17.31 7.33
N LEU A 73 -2.90 -16.11 6.85
CA LEU A 73 -3.42 -15.53 5.60
C LEU A 73 -3.10 -16.36 4.36
N ARG A 74 -1.95 -17.05 4.33
CA ARG A 74 -1.54 -17.92 3.22
C ARG A 74 -2.51 -19.08 2.97
N HIS A 75 -3.21 -19.55 4.01
CA HIS A 75 -4.26 -20.56 3.85
C HIS A 75 -5.53 -20.00 3.18
N LEU A 76 -5.60 -18.68 3.02
CA LEU A 76 -6.74 -17.94 2.50
C LEU A 76 -6.39 -17.19 1.20
N ASP A 77 -5.28 -17.52 0.51
CA ASP A 77 -4.86 -16.80 -0.70
C ASP A 77 -5.91 -16.81 -1.82
N ALA A 78 -6.73 -17.88 -1.89
CA ALA A 78 -7.86 -17.96 -2.81
C ALA A 78 -9.16 -17.30 -2.28
N ASN A 79 -9.16 -16.77 -1.05
CA ASN A 79 -10.31 -16.17 -0.39
C ASN A 79 -10.01 -14.75 0.13
N PRO A 80 -10.04 -13.74 -0.77
CA PRO A 80 -9.69 -12.36 -0.46
C PRO A 80 -10.55 -11.75 0.66
N VAL A 81 -11.83 -12.16 0.75
CA VAL A 81 -12.77 -11.68 1.77
C VAL A 81 -12.35 -12.17 3.14
N ALA A 82 -12.11 -13.48 3.29
CA ALA A 82 -11.68 -14.05 4.56
C ALA A 82 -10.32 -13.51 5.02
N GLN A 83 -9.39 -13.23 4.10
CA GLN A 83 -8.13 -12.56 4.43
C GLN A 83 -8.36 -11.18 5.06
N CYS A 84 -9.24 -10.38 4.48
CA CYS A 84 -9.57 -9.06 4.99
C CYS A 84 -10.24 -9.15 6.37
N GLU A 85 -11.24 -10.02 6.53
CA GLU A 85 -11.96 -10.20 7.79
C GLU A 85 -11.02 -10.63 8.92
N LEU A 86 -10.13 -11.60 8.66
CA LEU A 86 -9.11 -12.02 9.62
C LEU A 86 -8.17 -10.88 10.01
N ALA A 87 -7.82 -10.02 9.05
CA ALA A 87 -7.00 -8.84 9.31
C ALA A 87 -7.77 -7.70 9.99
N GLY A 88 -9.09 -7.81 10.19
CA GLY A 88 -9.93 -6.80 10.82
C GLY A 88 -10.32 -5.64 9.90
N VAL A 89 -10.46 -5.91 8.60
CA VAL A 89 -10.95 -4.97 7.58
C VAL A 89 -11.97 -5.65 6.67
N ARG A 90 -12.71 -4.90 5.89
CA ARG A 90 -13.67 -5.43 4.91
C ARG A 90 -13.12 -5.33 3.50
N ALA A 91 -13.27 -6.38 2.70
CA ALA A 91 -13.07 -6.30 1.26
C ALA A 91 -14.31 -5.66 0.60
N LEU A 92 -14.12 -4.60 -0.18
CA LEU A 92 -15.20 -3.94 -0.94
C LEU A 92 -15.33 -4.59 -2.32
N GLY A 93 -15.63 -5.89 -2.32
CA GLY A 93 -15.64 -6.77 -3.49
C GLY A 93 -14.45 -7.73 -3.53
N GLY A 94 -14.32 -8.47 -4.63
CA GLY A 94 -13.20 -9.39 -4.86
C GLY A 94 -11.95 -8.71 -5.42
N ASP A 95 -10.90 -9.51 -5.62
CA ASP A 95 -9.68 -9.08 -6.29
C ASP A 95 -9.94 -8.73 -7.75
N ARG A 96 -9.21 -7.73 -8.25
CA ARG A 96 -9.34 -7.22 -9.60
C ARG A 96 -7.98 -7.17 -10.26
N THR A 97 -7.93 -7.53 -11.53
CA THR A 97 -6.75 -7.34 -12.37
C THR A 97 -6.66 -5.89 -12.82
N CYS A 98 -5.45 -5.41 -13.09
CA CYS A 98 -5.21 -4.12 -13.71
C CYS A 98 -4.00 -4.19 -14.66
N ALA A 99 -3.94 -3.26 -15.62
CA ALA A 99 -2.84 -3.11 -16.56
C ALA A 99 -1.62 -2.38 -15.97
N GLY A 100 -1.71 -1.86 -14.74
CA GLY A 100 -0.62 -1.16 -14.08
C GLY A 100 -1.09 -0.27 -12.93
N ILE A 101 -0.13 0.45 -12.32
CA ILE A 101 -0.37 1.26 -11.14
C ILE A 101 -1.38 2.40 -11.37
N GLU A 102 -1.38 3.02 -12.56
CA GLU A 102 -2.32 4.10 -12.90
C GLU A 102 -3.77 3.64 -12.76
N GLU A 103 -4.08 2.46 -13.29
CA GLU A 103 -5.42 1.90 -13.24
C GLU A 103 -5.80 1.50 -11.81
N ALA A 104 -4.90 0.85 -11.08
CA ALA A 104 -5.13 0.51 -9.67
C ALA A 104 -5.47 1.77 -8.84
N MET A 105 -4.68 2.83 -8.95
CA MET A 105 -4.90 4.08 -8.21
C MET A 105 -6.20 4.79 -8.63
N THR A 106 -6.52 4.78 -9.93
CA THR A 106 -7.76 5.37 -10.47
C THR A 106 -9.00 4.67 -9.93
N ASN A 107 -8.94 3.36 -9.69
CA ASN A 107 -10.04 2.57 -9.14
C ASN A 107 -10.12 2.62 -7.61
N ILE A 108 -8.99 2.76 -6.89
CA ILE A 108 -8.99 2.88 -5.43
C ILE A 108 -9.49 4.25 -4.99
N LYS A 109 -9.10 5.32 -5.69
CA LYS A 109 -9.44 6.71 -5.38
C LYS A 109 -10.95 6.96 -5.10
N PRO A 110 -11.91 6.50 -5.93
CA PRO A 110 -13.33 6.74 -5.71
C PRO A 110 -13.99 5.77 -4.71
N SER A 111 -13.24 4.83 -4.13
CA SER A 111 -13.80 3.94 -3.10
C SER A 111 -14.21 4.74 -1.85
N GLU A 112 -15.16 4.21 -1.07
CA GLU A 112 -15.75 4.85 0.11
C GLU A 112 -14.69 5.43 1.07
N TYR A 113 -13.57 4.74 1.25
CA TYR A 113 -12.50 5.14 2.15
C TYR A 113 -11.23 5.63 1.44
N GLY A 114 -11.20 5.57 0.10
CA GLY A 114 -10.00 5.84 -0.67
C GLY A 114 -8.80 4.94 -0.30
N ILE A 115 -9.03 3.76 0.27
CA ILE A 115 -7.97 2.84 0.71
C ILE A 115 -8.05 1.54 -0.07
N GLY A 116 -6.89 1.03 -0.47
CA GLY A 116 -6.81 -0.25 -1.16
C GLY A 116 -5.43 -0.89 -1.04
N LEU A 117 -5.38 -2.15 -1.46
CA LEU A 117 -4.15 -2.87 -1.72
C LEU A 117 -3.90 -2.93 -3.21
N PHE A 118 -2.64 -3.03 -3.59
CA PHE A 118 -2.24 -3.39 -4.95
C PHE A 118 -1.00 -4.29 -4.87
N TRP A 119 -0.77 -5.10 -5.89
CA TRP A 119 0.30 -6.09 -5.87
C TRP A 119 0.89 -6.35 -7.25
N ASN A 120 2.14 -6.83 -7.23
CA ASN A 120 2.79 -7.50 -8.36
C ASN A 120 2.87 -9.01 -8.06
N SER A 121 3.66 -9.75 -8.85
CA SER A 121 3.78 -11.22 -8.68
C SER A 121 4.47 -11.68 -7.39
N TYR A 122 5.10 -10.78 -6.63
CA TYR A 122 5.92 -11.14 -5.46
C TYR A 122 5.73 -10.22 -4.24
N HIS A 123 4.90 -9.18 -4.33
CA HIS A 123 4.78 -8.16 -3.27
C HIS A 123 3.40 -7.50 -3.24
N THR A 124 2.90 -7.27 -2.02
CA THR A 124 1.65 -6.53 -1.76
C THR A 124 1.95 -5.21 -1.06
N MET A 125 1.30 -4.15 -1.51
CA MET A 125 1.46 -2.78 -1.05
C MET A 125 0.10 -2.17 -0.71
N ALA A 126 0.10 -1.02 -0.02
CA ALA A 126 -1.11 -0.28 0.30
C ALA A 126 -1.11 1.13 -0.30
N PHE A 127 -2.28 1.58 -0.73
CA PHE A 127 -2.52 2.94 -1.21
C PHE A 127 -3.62 3.61 -0.37
N GLY A 128 -3.40 4.87 -0.02
CA GLY A 128 -4.39 5.75 0.59
C GLY A 128 -4.60 7.01 -0.24
N TYR A 129 -5.85 7.35 -0.49
CA TYR A 129 -6.30 8.56 -1.17
C TYR A 129 -7.20 9.38 -0.25
N SER A 130 -6.83 10.64 -0.07
CA SER A 130 -7.74 11.72 0.33
C SER A 130 -7.54 12.89 -0.60
N HIS A 131 -8.46 13.86 -0.66
CA HIS A 131 -8.28 15.05 -1.51
C HIS A 131 -6.97 15.80 -1.21
N LEU A 132 -6.55 15.84 0.05
CA LEU A 132 -5.38 16.60 0.50
C LEU A 132 -4.07 15.79 0.48
N GLN A 133 -4.16 14.46 0.53
CA GLN A 133 -3.00 13.60 0.80
C GLN A 133 -3.11 12.25 0.10
N LYS A 134 -2.00 11.76 -0.45
CA LYS A 134 -1.86 10.43 -1.05
C LYS A 134 -0.72 9.70 -0.36
N ASP A 135 -0.99 8.49 0.09
CA ASP A 135 -0.04 7.67 0.84
C ASP A 135 0.23 6.37 0.10
N PHE A 136 1.48 5.96 0.08
CA PHE A 136 1.93 4.66 -0.42
C PHE A 136 2.74 3.98 0.66
N PHE A 137 2.21 2.87 1.16
CA PHE A 137 2.85 2.07 2.19
C PHE A 137 3.44 0.80 1.57
N ASP A 138 4.70 0.57 1.90
CA ASP A 138 5.49 -0.57 1.46
C ASP A 138 6.30 -1.13 2.63
N MET A 139 6.19 -2.43 2.89
CA MET A 139 6.90 -3.07 4.00
C MET A 139 8.44 -3.11 3.81
N ASN A 140 8.93 -2.94 2.59
CA ASN A 140 10.36 -2.95 2.28
C ASN A 140 11.00 -1.55 2.37
N TYR A 141 10.21 -0.49 2.22
CA TYR A 141 10.71 0.88 2.05
C TYR A 141 10.11 1.89 3.01
N GLY A 142 8.93 1.61 3.57
CA GLY A 142 8.23 2.47 4.52
C GLY A 142 7.02 3.17 3.91
N LEU A 143 6.70 4.34 4.45
CA LEU A 143 5.57 5.13 3.99
C LEU A 143 6.05 6.34 3.21
N PHE A 144 5.52 6.49 2.01
CA PHE A 144 5.70 7.67 1.17
C PHE A 144 4.40 8.47 1.09
N ARG A 145 4.54 9.79 0.95
CA ARG A 145 3.42 10.71 0.90
C ARG A 145 3.61 11.78 -0.16
N SER A 146 2.56 12.05 -0.91
CA SER A 146 2.51 13.17 -1.84
C SER A 146 1.16 13.87 -1.79
N LYS A 147 1.14 15.15 -2.18
CA LYS A 147 -0.10 15.87 -2.44
C LYS A 147 -0.81 15.31 -3.68
N TYR A 148 -0.04 14.87 -4.68
CA TYR A 148 -0.54 14.45 -5.98
C TYR A 148 -0.34 12.95 -6.21
N THR A 149 -1.33 12.34 -6.87
CA THR A 149 -1.29 10.93 -7.29
C THR A 149 -0.08 10.64 -8.17
N ALA A 150 0.31 11.59 -9.04
CA ALA A 150 1.47 11.47 -9.91
C ALA A 150 2.78 11.22 -9.14
N GLY A 151 2.94 11.81 -7.96
CA GLY A 151 4.13 11.61 -7.13
C GLY A 151 4.21 10.22 -6.52
N ILE A 152 3.07 9.70 -6.07
CA ILE A 152 3.00 8.32 -5.60
C ILE A 152 3.23 7.34 -6.75
N LYS A 153 2.60 7.58 -7.92
CA LYS A 153 2.82 6.75 -9.11
C LYS A 153 4.30 6.70 -9.48
N ALA A 154 4.96 7.85 -9.59
CA ALA A 154 6.37 7.92 -9.92
C ALA A 154 7.23 7.15 -8.91
N LYS A 155 6.90 7.22 -7.61
CA LYS A 155 7.60 6.45 -6.58
C LYS A 155 7.37 4.94 -6.70
N VAL A 156 6.16 4.49 -7.00
CA VAL A 156 5.89 3.07 -7.24
C VAL A 156 6.65 2.59 -8.49
N GLN A 157 6.65 3.37 -9.57
CA GLN A 157 7.38 3.04 -10.79
C GLN A 157 8.89 3.03 -10.61
N GLU A 158 9.44 3.92 -9.77
CA GLU A 158 10.86 3.92 -9.39
C GLU A 158 11.27 2.61 -8.70
N LEU A 159 10.40 2.07 -7.83
CA LEU A 159 10.72 0.88 -7.03
C LEU A 159 10.37 -0.44 -7.73
N TYR A 160 9.31 -0.45 -8.54
CA TYR A 160 8.68 -1.67 -9.06
C TYR A 160 8.38 -1.65 -10.56
N GLY A 161 8.70 -0.57 -11.27
CA GLY A 161 8.28 -0.40 -12.67
C GLY A 161 6.76 -0.37 -12.83
N ASP A 162 6.26 -0.89 -13.95
CA ASP A 162 4.83 -0.97 -14.26
C ASP A 162 4.22 -2.35 -13.95
N ASP A 163 4.87 -3.15 -13.11
CA ASP A 163 4.55 -4.57 -12.87
C ASP A 163 3.35 -4.81 -11.92
N ILE A 164 2.48 -3.81 -11.73
CA ILE A 164 1.29 -3.95 -10.87
C ILE A 164 0.19 -4.68 -11.63
N ILE A 165 -0.18 -5.87 -11.15
CA ILE A 165 -1.07 -6.80 -11.85
C ILE A 165 -2.47 -6.87 -11.26
N GLY A 166 -2.66 -6.41 -10.02
CA GLY A 166 -3.97 -6.44 -9.39
C GLY A 166 -4.11 -5.51 -8.19
N TYR A 167 -5.36 -5.34 -7.78
CA TYR A 167 -5.74 -4.49 -6.65
C TYR A 167 -7.01 -4.98 -5.94
N ARG A 168 -7.16 -4.55 -4.68
CA ARG A 168 -8.31 -4.84 -3.81
C ARG A 168 -8.73 -3.56 -3.11
N LEU A 169 -10.03 -3.32 -3.07
CA LEU A 169 -10.62 -2.20 -2.33
C LEU A 169 -10.86 -2.61 -0.88
N ILE A 170 -10.49 -1.74 0.07
CA ILE A 170 -10.55 -2.03 1.50
C ILE A 170 -11.45 -1.02 2.21
N GLY A 171 -12.27 -1.48 3.13
CA GLY A 171 -13.14 -0.67 3.96
C GLY A 171 -13.18 -1.09 5.42
N LYS A 172 -14.00 -0.37 6.21
CA LYS A 172 -14.24 -0.71 7.62
C LYS A 172 -15.02 -2.02 7.72
N LEU A 173 -14.65 -2.85 8.70
CA LEU A 173 -15.42 -4.02 9.11
C LEU A 173 -16.73 -3.57 9.78
#